data_AF-A0A933INW4-F1
#
_entry.id   AF-A0A933INW4-F1
#
_cell.length_a   1.000
_cell.length_b   1.000
_cell.length_c   1.000
_cell.angle_alpha   90.00
_cell.angle_beta   90.00
_cell.angle_gamma   90.00
#
_symmetry.space_group_name_H-M   'P 1'
#
loop_
_entity.id
_entity.type
_entity.pdbx_description
1 polymer ?
#
loop_
_entity_poly.entity_id
_entity_poly.type
_entity_poly.pdbx_seq_one_letter_code
_entity_poly.pdbx_strand_id
1 'polypeptide(L)'
;MIRILSLLLATALLTAPAWASFPSEPPDWVNPSRIRVENSEADFYAWTDGGSVFVHVDPVFGSIPLDKNRLRYGEYDGVILLREQPITSIQDSSGTEFSGLVSGPATLLVVTDERYEKEVLLYQTSDSGYSWVYIQGSNSASILFQSGIWKSDQPEVNLFIQKYETGSCVVVLLYDHTYLAFLDSDYSNGIHCSNDVLMGGASIRLEFFDTVHGFLELNIPGRVSISGPVEMKYPDK
;
A
#
# COMPACT_ATOMS: atom_id res chain seq x y z
N MET A 1 -53.29 11.25 -37.04
CA MET A 1 -52.98 9.83 -36.72
C MET A 1 -51.47 9.73 -36.65
N ILE A 2 -50.80 10.10 -35.55
CA ILE A 2 -50.66 9.38 -34.26
C ILE A 2 -50.01 8.00 -34.48
N ARG A 3 -48.84 7.80 -33.83
CA ARG A 3 -47.87 6.66 -33.90
C ARG A 3 -46.85 6.87 -35.03
N ILE A 4 -45.54 7.02 -34.83
CA ILE A 4 -44.63 6.42 -33.86
C ILE A 4 -43.59 7.48 -33.48
N LEU A 5 -43.93 8.31 -32.50
CA LEU A 5 -43.04 9.24 -31.82
C LEU A 5 -42.74 8.63 -30.45
N SER A 6 -42.03 7.50 -30.45
CA SER A 6 -41.74 6.74 -29.21
C SER A 6 -40.39 6.02 -29.22
N LEU A 7 -39.52 6.34 -30.18
CA LEU A 7 -38.21 5.67 -30.36
C LEU A 7 -37.01 6.62 -30.31
N LEU A 8 -37.15 7.75 -29.62
CA LEU A 8 -36.09 8.76 -29.45
C LEU A 8 -35.98 9.26 -27.99
N LEU A 9 -36.50 8.48 -27.04
CA LEU A 9 -36.47 8.79 -25.61
C LEU A 9 -36.00 7.61 -24.73
N ALA A 10 -35.28 6.64 -25.30
CA ALA A 10 -34.82 5.44 -24.59
C ALA A 10 -33.39 5.00 -24.95
N THR A 11 -32.57 5.90 -25.50
CA THR A 11 -31.13 5.70 -25.74
C THR A 11 -30.32 6.91 -25.28
N ALA A 12 -30.79 7.55 -24.22
CA ALA A 12 -29.97 8.33 -23.31
C ALA A 12 -30.09 7.71 -21.90
N LEU A 13 -29.96 6.38 -21.82
CA LEU A 13 -29.33 5.79 -20.64
C LEU A 13 -27.89 6.25 -20.71
N LEU A 14 -27.69 7.43 -20.13
CA LEU A 14 -26.42 7.91 -19.63
C LEU A 14 -25.72 6.68 -19.03
N THR A 15 -24.79 6.10 -19.77
CA THR A 15 -23.60 5.55 -19.14
C THR A 15 -22.96 6.75 -18.47
N ALA A 16 -23.49 7.16 -17.30
CA ALA A 16 -22.67 7.83 -16.33
C ALA A 16 -21.49 6.88 -16.23
N PRO A 17 -20.32 7.26 -16.75
CA PRO A 17 -19.19 6.37 -16.65
C PRO A 17 -19.07 6.09 -15.15
N ALA A 18 -19.00 4.81 -14.79
CA ALA A 18 -18.84 4.40 -13.40
C ALA A 18 -17.44 4.88 -12.97
N TRP A 19 -17.30 6.18 -12.74
CA TRP A 19 -16.12 6.81 -12.21
C TRP A 19 -16.14 6.32 -10.79
N ALA A 20 -15.31 5.31 -10.57
CA ALA A 20 -15.14 4.64 -9.30
C ALA A 20 -15.09 5.73 -8.23
N SER A 21 -16.12 5.78 -7.38
CA SER A 21 -16.03 6.54 -6.15
C SER A 21 -14.73 6.12 -5.49
N PHE A 22 -13.89 7.08 -5.10
CA PHE A 22 -12.66 6.74 -4.38
C PHE A 22 -13.00 5.77 -3.25
N PRO A 23 -12.18 4.75 -3.03
CA PRO A 23 -12.50 3.74 -2.03
C PRO A 23 -12.57 4.46 -0.67
N SER A 24 -13.63 4.18 0.09
CA SER A 24 -13.88 4.83 1.38
C SER A 24 -12.81 4.50 2.42
N GLU A 25 -12.08 3.40 2.19
CA GLU A 25 -10.93 2.94 2.97
C GLU A 25 -9.84 2.51 1.97
N PRO A 26 -8.55 2.49 2.35
CA PRO A 26 -7.50 1.91 1.52
C PRO A 26 -7.89 0.48 1.10
N PRO A 27 -7.78 0.10 -0.19
CA PRO A 27 -8.11 -1.26 -0.59
C PRO A 27 -7.24 -2.29 0.14
N ASP A 28 -7.79 -3.47 0.42
CA ASP A 28 -7.09 -4.54 1.17
C ASP A 28 -5.75 -4.99 0.56
N TRP A 29 -5.53 -4.72 -0.73
CA TRP A 29 -4.28 -5.02 -1.43
C TRP A 29 -3.22 -3.92 -1.34
N VAL A 30 -3.57 -2.76 -0.77
CA VAL A 30 -2.66 -1.65 -0.57
C VAL A 30 -2.29 -1.55 0.90
N ASN A 31 -1.02 -1.32 1.21
CA ASN A 31 -0.57 -1.04 2.57
C ASN A 31 -0.52 0.47 2.78
N PRO A 32 -1.56 1.11 3.35
CA PRO A 32 -1.55 2.54 3.58
C PRO A 32 -0.46 2.92 4.59
N SER A 33 0.28 3.99 4.27
CA SER A 33 1.21 4.60 5.22
C SER A 33 0.43 5.54 6.13
N ARG A 34 0.43 5.25 7.44
CA ARG A 34 -0.20 6.15 8.42
C ARG A 34 0.61 7.42 8.56
N ILE A 35 -0.08 8.54 8.42
CA ILE A 35 0.47 9.87 8.58
C ILE A 35 0.44 10.26 10.06
N ARG A 36 1.60 10.15 10.74
CA ARG A 36 1.71 10.56 12.15
C ARG A 36 1.79 12.07 12.27
N VAL A 37 0.68 12.67 12.70
CA VAL A 37 0.58 14.06 13.06
C VAL A 37 0.49 14.15 14.59
N GLU A 38 1.48 14.78 15.23
CA GLU A 38 1.42 14.99 16.68
C GLU A 38 0.25 15.91 17.02
N ASN A 39 -0.54 15.53 18.03
CA ASN A 39 -1.74 16.26 18.47
C ASN A 39 -2.77 16.47 17.33
N SER A 40 -2.82 15.56 16.36
CA SER A 40 -3.80 15.61 15.28
C SER A 40 -5.22 15.48 15.79
N GLU A 41 -6.13 16.24 15.18
CA GLU A 41 -7.57 16.03 15.30
C GLU A 41 -8.09 14.96 14.31
N ALA A 42 -7.22 14.39 13.45
CA ALA A 42 -7.53 13.28 12.54
C ALA A 42 -6.43 12.21 12.51
N ASP A 43 -6.86 11.00 12.20
CA ASP A 43 -6.01 9.99 11.60
C ASP A 43 -5.91 10.22 10.10
N PHE A 44 -4.69 10.19 9.59
CA PHE A 44 -4.40 10.37 8.19
C PHE A 44 -3.70 9.12 7.69
N TYR A 45 -4.05 8.68 6.49
CA TYR A 45 -3.44 7.54 5.81
C TYR A 45 -3.22 7.92 4.37
N ALA A 46 -2.16 7.42 3.76
CA ALA A 46 -1.95 7.67 2.35
C ALA A 46 -1.30 6.50 1.64
N TRP A 47 -1.66 6.33 0.38
CA TRP A 47 -1.22 5.21 -0.43
C TRP A 47 -1.21 5.57 -1.90
N THR A 48 -0.62 4.69 -2.69
CA THR A 48 -0.63 4.78 -4.14
C THR A 48 -1.43 3.64 -4.75
N ASP A 49 -2.26 3.95 -5.72
CA ASP A 49 -2.97 2.96 -6.54
C ASP A 49 -3.07 3.46 -7.98
N GLY A 50 -2.71 2.62 -8.95
CA GLY A 50 -2.68 3.00 -10.37
C GLY A 50 -1.84 4.26 -10.69
N GLY A 51 -0.76 4.52 -9.96
CA GLY A 51 0.07 5.73 -10.11
C GLY A 51 -0.57 7.03 -9.57
N SER A 52 -1.73 6.91 -8.92
CA SER A 52 -2.38 8.00 -8.19
C SER A 52 -2.02 7.93 -6.71
N VAL A 53 -1.89 9.09 -6.05
CA VAL A 53 -1.68 9.16 -4.60
C VAL A 53 -3.02 9.52 -3.96
N PHE A 54 -3.48 8.70 -3.03
CA PHE A 54 -4.68 8.92 -2.26
C PHE A 54 -4.32 9.26 -0.83
N VAL A 55 -5.10 10.14 -0.22
CA VAL A 55 -5.06 10.46 1.21
C VAL A 55 -6.43 10.19 1.79
N HIS A 56 -6.50 9.30 2.76
CA HIS A 56 -7.65 9.12 3.61
C HIS A 56 -7.48 9.91 4.89
N VAL A 57 -8.53 10.63 5.27
CA VAL A 57 -8.59 11.46 6.46
C VAL A 57 -9.78 11.02 7.28
N ASP A 58 -9.54 10.64 8.53
CA ASP A 58 -10.55 10.24 9.50
C ASP A 58 -10.48 11.16 10.73
N PRO A 59 -11.30 12.24 10.77
CA PRO A 59 -11.38 13.13 11.92
C PRO A 59 -11.74 12.40 13.21
N VAL A 60 -10.83 12.44 14.18
CA VAL A 60 -11.04 11.93 15.55
C VAL A 60 -11.95 12.87 16.34
N PHE A 61 -11.84 14.19 16.11
CA PHE A 61 -12.69 15.19 16.74
C PHE A 61 -13.02 16.36 15.81
N GLY A 62 -14.30 16.74 15.75
CA GLY A 62 -14.74 17.94 15.05
C GLY A 62 -14.62 17.85 13.53
N SER A 63 -14.14 18.92 12.89
CA SER A 63 -13.91 18.96 11.45
C SER A 63 -12.61 19.66 11.16
N ILE A 64 -11.86 19.13 10.20
CA ILE A 64 -10.48 19.58 9.95
C ILE A 64 -10.43 20.35 8.65
N PRO A 65 -9.86 21.56 8.65
CA PRO A 65 -9.61 22.28 7.42
C PRO A 65 -8.54 21.54 6.62
N LEU A 66 -8.87 21.24 5.37
CA LEU A 66 -7.97 20.62 4.42
C LEU A 66 -8.06 21.34 3.08
N ASP A 67 -6.90 21.76 2.60
CA ASP A 67 -6.70 22.40 1.32
C ASP A 67 -5.31 22.02 0.79
N LYS A 68 -5.06 22.31 -0.49
CA LYS A 68 -3.81 21.93 -1.13
C LYS A 68 -2.55 22.52 -0.50
N ASN A 69 -2.65 23.68 0.17
CA ASN A 69 -1.50 24.31 0.82
C ASN A 69 -1.09 23.60 2.10
N ARG A 70 -1.95 22.74 2.66
CA ARG A 70 -1.61 21.88 3.80
C ARG A 70 -0.87 20.62 3.40
N LEU A 71 -0.76 20.33 2.11
CA LEU A 71 -0.02 19.20 1.62
C LEU A 71 1.18 19.67 0.80
N ARG A 72 2.26 18.92 0.91
CA ARG A 72 3.46 19.05 0.09
C ARG A 72 3.88 17.68 -0.37
N TYR A 73 4.62 17.65 -1.44
CA TYR A 73 5.07 16.43 -2.05
C TYR A 73 6.56 16.54 -2.35
N GLY A 74 7.33 15.50 -2.08
CA GLY A 74 8.78 15.60 -2.15
C GLY A 74 9.49 14.28 -2.45
N GLU A 75 10.78 14.41 -2.73
CA GLU A 75 11.70 13.32 -2.99
C GLU A 75 12.53 13.03 -1.73
N TYR A 76 12.61 11.75 -1.34
CA TYR A 76 13.28 11.35 -0.11
C TYR A 76 14.30 10.23 -0.33
N ASP A 77 15.50 10.40 0.23
CA ASP A 77 16.59 9.42 0.13
C ASP A 77 16.86 8.75 1.48
N GLY A 78 15.84 8.13 2.05
CA GLY A 78 15.92 7.30 3.27
C GLY A 78 16.11 8.06 4.58
N VAL A 79 16.81 9.20 4.57
CA VAL A 79 17.12 10.02 5.76
C VAL A 79 16.94 11.52 5.54
N ILE A 80 16.92 11.99 4.30
CA ILE A 80 16.89 13.42 3.96
C ILE A 80 15.85 13.68 2.88
N LEU A 81 15.03 14.71 3.08
CA LEU A 81 14.18 15.29 2.05
C LEU A 81 15.06 16.07 1.06
N LEU A 82 15.19 15.56 -0.16
CA LEU A 82 16.05 16.13 -1.19
C LEU A 82 15.38 17.32 -1.89
N ARG A 83 14.10 17.20 -2.19
CA ARG A 83 13.30 18.20 -2.91
C ARG A 83 11.87 18.20 -2.37
N GLU A 84 11.28 19.38 -2.33
CA GLU A 84 9.87 19.58 -1.98
C GLU A 84 9.20 20.43 -3.06
N GLN A 85 7.95 20.12 -3.36
CA GLN A 85 7.09 20.89 -4.23
C GLN A 85 5.68 21.04 -3.66
N PRO A 86 4.99 22.15 -3.97
CA PRO A 86 3.57 22.26 -3.71
C PRO A 86 2.81 21.23 -4.55
N ILE A 87 1.74 20.68 -3.99
CA ILE A 87 0.80 19.88 -4.78
C ILE A 87 -0.09 20.81 -5.62
N THR A 88 -0.54 20.34 -6.79
CA THR A 88 -1.33 21.11 -7.75
C THR A 88 -2.77 21.32 -7.24
N SER A 89 -3.38 20.23 -6.76
CA SER A 89 -4.71 20.22 -6.15
C SER A 89 -4.93 18.96 -5.31
N ILE A 90 -5.95 19.00 -4.44
CA ILE A 90 -6.59 17.79 -3.92
C ILE A 90 -7.97 17.68 -4.55
N GLN A 91 -8.39 16.49 -4.93
CA GLN A 91 -9.69 16.26 -5.56
C GLN A 91 -10.53 15.31 -4.71
N ASP A 92 -11.84 15.53 -4.69
CA ASP A 92 -12.81 14.58 -4.11
C ASP A 92 -13.14 13.45 -5.10
N SER A 93 -13.99 12.51 -4.68
CA SER A 93 -14.40 11.36 -5.50
C SER A 93 -15.17 11.72 -6.78
N SER A 94 -15.61 12.97 -6.93
CA SER A 94 -16.22 13.48 -8.16
C SER A 94 -15.19 14.05 -9.14
N GLY A 95 -13.90 14.10 -8.75
CA GLY A 95 -12.84 14.76 -9.50
C GLY A 95 -12.82 16.28 -9.35
N THR A 96 -13.60 16.83 -8.41
CA THR A 96 -13.66 18.28 -8.15
C THR A 96 -12.56 18.67 -7.17
N GLU A 97 -11.90 19.82 -7.40
CA GLU A 97 -10.93 20.35 -6.43
C GLU A 97 -11.60 20.56 -5.07
N PHE A 98 -11.04 19.91 -4.05
CA PHE A 98 -11.50 20.01 -2.68
C PHE A 98 -10.75 21.12 -1.94
N SER A 99 -11.48 21.94 -1.21
CA SER A 99 -10.95 22.90 -0.25
C SER A 99 -12.04 23.22 0.76
N GLY A 100 -11.85 22.79 2.00
CA GLY A 100 -12.90 22.93 3.00
C GLY A 100 -12.67 22.13 4.27
N LEU A 101 -13.76 21.89 5.00
CA LEU A 101 -13.75 21.11 6.23
C LEU A 101 -14.06 19.64 5.92
N VAL A 102 -13.23 18.74 6.43
CA VAL A 102 -13.48 17.30 6.47
C VAL A 102 -14.12 16.98 7.81
N SER A 103 -15.39 16.58 7.81
CA SER A 103 -16.20 16.33 9.02
C SER A 103 -16.43 14.85 9.35
N GLY A 104 -15.91 13.96 8.51
CA GLY A 104 -15.93 12.51 8.70
C GLY A 104 -14.95 11.83 7.74
N PRO A 105 -14.84 10.49 7.76
CA PRO A 105 -13.93 9.74 6.91
C PRO A 105 -14.06 10.14 5.43
N ALA A 106 -12.95 10.55 4.82
CA ALA A 106 -12.92 10.99 3.43
C ALA A 106 -11.62 10.58 2.76
N THR A 107 -11.73 10.04 1.54
CA THR A 107 -10.59 9.78 0.67
C THR A 107 -10.52 10.87 -0.39
N LEU A 108 -9.33 11.45 -0.57
CA LEU A 108 -9.03 12.50 -1.52
C LEU A 108 -7.87 12.07 -2.42
N LEU A 109 -7.92 12.50 -3.67
CA LEU A 109 -6.83 12.31 -4.64
C LEU A 109 -5.87 13.49 -4.55
N VAL A 110 -4.58 13.21 -4.40
CA VAL A 110 -3.50 14.21 -4.46
C VAL A 110 -2.99 14.30 -5.89
N VAL A 111 -3.10 15.48 -6.47
CA VAL A 111 -2.64 15.78 -7.83
C VAL A 111 -1.37 16.60 -7.76
N THR A 112 -0.34 16.14 -8.46
CA THR A 112 0.98 16.79 -8.56
C THR A 112 1.38 16.91 -10.02
N ASP A 113 2.14 17.96 -10.35
CA ASP A 113 2.67 18.16 -11.71
C ASP A 113 3.90 17.27 -11.99
N GLU A 114 4.68 16.99 -10.93
CA GLU A 114 5.83 16.10 -10.97
C GLU A 114 5.61 14.87 -10.08
N ARG A 115 6.20 13.73 -10.49
CA ARG A 115 6.27 12.49 -9.73
C ARG A 115 7.73 12.13 -9.50
N TYR A 116 8.06 11.64 -8.31
CA TYR A 116 9.43 11.22 -7.95
C TYR A 116 9.51 9.70 -7.86
N GLU A 117 10.71 9.12 -8.00
CA GLU A 117 10.85 7.66 -7.83
C GLU A 117 10.68 7.23 -6.36
N LYS A 118 11.10 8.10 -5.42
CA LYS A 118 10.96 7.91 -3.97
C LYS A 118 10.15 9.07 -3.38
N GLU A 119 8.85 8.86 -3.31
CA GLU A 119 7.88 9.91 -2.98
C GLU A 119 7.67 10.05 -1.46
N VAL A 120 7.28 11.24 -1.01
CA VAL A 120 6.83 11.55 0.36
C VAL A 120 5.72 12.56 0.26
N LEU A 121 4.69 12.41 1.09
CA LEU A 121 3.66 13.42 1.27
C LEU A 121 3.80 14.03 2.67
N LEU A 122 3.92 15.35 2.70
CA LEU A 122 4.03 16.10 3.95
C LEU A 122 2.70 16.79 4.24
N TYR A 123 2.29 16.80 5.51
CA TYR A 123 1.10 17.50 5.99
C TYR A 123 1.46 18.61 6.96
N GLN A 124 0.95 19.81 6.70
CA GLN A 124 1.14 20.97 7.56
C GLN A 124 0.01 21.06 8.60
N THR A 125 0.39 20.97 9.87
CA THR A 125 -0.54 20.86 11.00
C THR A 125 -0.91 22.22 11.57
N SER A 126 -0.05 23.23 11.39
CA SER A 126 -0.24 24.61 11.88
C SER A 126 0.70 25.61 11.19
N ASP A 127 0.60 26.89 11.58
CA ASP A 127 1.49 27.97 11.13
C ASP A 127 2.96 27.80 11.55
N SER A 128 3.29 26.80 12.38
CA SER A 128 4.61 26.68 13.01
C SER A 128 5.34 25.34 12.79
N GLY A 129 4.84 24.43 11.95
CA GLY A 129 5.56 23.21 11.62
C GLY A 129 4.86 22.24 10.66
N TYR A 130 5.64 21.36 10.03
CA TYR A 130 5.18 20.25 9.21
C TYR A 130 5.30 18.93 9.98
N SER A 131 4.29 18.06 9.86
CA SER A 131 4.43 16.63 10.14
C SER A 131 4.64 15.91 8.81
N TRP A 132 5.61 14.99 8.76
CA TRP A 132 6.06 14.37 7.51
C TRP A 132 5.79 12.88 7.51
N VAL A 133 5.45 12.35 6.33
CA VAL A 133 5.09 10.95 6.19
C VAL A 133 5.58 10.41 4.89
N TYR A 134 6.40 9.38 5.04
CA TYR A 134 6.89 8.62 3.92
C TYR A 134 5.72 7.89 3.25
N ILE A 135 5.42 8.25 1.99
CA ILE A 135 4.55 7.44 1.14
C ILE A 135 5.47 6.86 0.08
N GLN A 136 5.87 5.61 0.24
CA GLN A 136 6.67 4.96 -0.78
C GLN A 136 5.85 4.88 -2.08
N GLY A 137 6.17 5.75 -3.04
CA GLY A 137 5.60 5.70 -4.38
C GLY A 137 5.79 4.31 -4.97
N SER A 138 4.70 3.67 -5.38
CA SER A 138 4.60 2.27 -5.80
C SER A 138 5.41 1.84 -7.04
N ASN A 139 6.48 2.55 -7.41
CA ASN A 139 7.41 2.06 -8.44
C ASN A 139 8.46 1.10 -7.89
N SER A 140 8.54 0.93 -6.56
CA SER A 140 9.30 -0.18 -5.97
C SER A 140 8.40 -1.40 -5.89
N ALA A 141 8.85 -2.54 -6.39
CA ALA A 141 8.22 -3.86 -6.26
C ALA A 141 8.00 -4.33 -4.79
N SER A 142 8.09 -3.44 -3.80
CA SER A 142 7.92 -3.70 -2.36
C SER A 142 6.47 -3.94 -1.92
N ILE A 143 5.49 -3.82 -2.83
CA ILE A 143 4.07 -4.14 -2.57
C ILE A 143 3.67 -5.48 -3.23
N LEU A 144 4.61 -6.27 -3.73
CA LEU A 144 4.19 -7.50 -4.42
C LEU A 144 3.56 -8.53 -3.50
N PHE A 145 3.62 -8.43 -2.16
CA PHE A 145 3.00 -9.41 -1.28
C PHE A 145 2.54 -8.85 0.07
N GLN A 146 1.55 -9.51 0.67
CA GLN A 146 0.99 -9.16 1.98
C GLN A 146 1.63 -9.98 3.12
N SER A 147 1.68 -9.38 4.31
CA SER A 147 1.95 -10.11 5.55
C SER A 147 0.81 -11.08 5.83
N GLY A 148 1.11 -12.22 6.46
CA GLY A 148 0.12 -13.23 6.78
C GLY A 148 0.62 -14.65 6.57
N ILE A 149 -0.32 -15.59 6.54
CA ILE A 149 -0.05 -17.01 6.33
C ILE A 149 -0.20 -17.37 4.85
N TRP A 150 0.88 -17.90 4.31
CA TRP A 150 1.01 -18.42 2.95
C TRP A 150 1.09 -19.94 2.98
N LYS A 151 0.47 -20.59 1.99
CA LYS A 151 0.46 -22.05 1.85
C LYS A 151 1.03 -22.47 0.51
N SER A 152 1.86 -23.50 0.54
CA SER A 152 2.27 -24.21 -0.67
C SER A 152 1.20 -25.22 -1.09
N ASP A 153 1.26 -25.66 -2.34
CA ASP A 153 0.58 -26.88 -2.81
C ASP A 153 1.09 -28.15 -2.11
N GLN A 154 2.30 -28.09 -1.55
CA GLN A 154 2.84 -29.11 -0.66
C GLN A 154 2.30 -28.89 0.77
N PRO A 155 1.53 -29.85 1.34
CA PRO A 155 0.80 -29.65 2.60
C PRO A 155 1.73 -29.45 3.82
N GLU A 156 2.99 -29.83 3.68
CA GLU A 156 4.02 -29.76 4.72
C GLU A 156 4.66 -28.38 4.84
N VAL A 157 4.39 -27.44 3.91
CA VAL A 157 4.98 -26.10 3.91
C VAL A 157 3.90 -25.06 4.14
N ASN A 158 3.93 -24.47 5.34
CA ASN A 158 3.14 -23.30 5.70
C ASN A 158 4.11 -22.21 6.16
N LEU A 159 3.96 -21.01 5.60
CA LEU A 159 4.80 -19.87 5.92
C LEU A 159 3.96 -18.78 6.59
N PHE A 160 4.55 -18.10 7.56
CA PHE A 160 4.08 -16.83 8.06
C PHE A 160 5.09 -15.77 7.67
N ILE A 161 4.65 -14.71 7.01
CA ILE A 161 5.49 -13.60 6.57
C ILE A 161 5.04 -12.33 7.29
N GLN A 162 5.97 -11.63 7.91
CA GLN A 162 5.73 -10.35 8.56
C GLN A 162 6.70 -9.30 8.02
N LYS A 163 6.16 -8.27 7.37
CA LYS A 163 6.92 -7.08 6.95
C LYS A 163 7.11 -6.12 8.12
N TYR A 164 8.21 -5.39 8.09
CA TYR A 164 8.51 -4.28 9.00
C TYR A 164 8.58 -2.96 8.23
N GLU A 165 8.26 -1.86 8.91
CA GLU A 165 8.30 -0.49 8.34
C GLU A 165 9.70 -0.11 7.82
N THR A 166 10.74 -0.79 8.28
CA THR A 166 12.13 -0.61 7.85
C THR A 166 12.45 -1.19 6.47
N GLY A 167 11.51 -1.88 5.82
CA GLY A 167 11.73 -2.57 4.54
C GLY A 167 12.29 -3.99 4.66
N SER A 168 12.56 -4.46 5.88
CA SER A 168 12.93 -5.84 6.21
C SER A 168 11.69 -6.71 6.50
N CYS A 169 11.81 -8.03 6.42
CA CYS A 169 10.75 -8.95 6.83
C CYS A 169 11.30 -10.19 7.53
N VAL A 170 10.45 -10.83 8.34
CA VAL A 170 10.71 -12.17 8.85
C VAL A 170 9.79 -13.17 8.15
N VAL A 171 10.34 -14.33 7.82
CA VAL A 171 9.59 -15.51 7.38
C VAL A 171 9.78 -16.60 8.40
N VAL A 172 8.69 -17.14 8.92
CA VAL A 172 8.68 -18.31 9.79
C VAL A 172 7.94 -19.42 9.09
N LEU A 173 8.53 -20.60 8.98
CA LEU A 173 7.85 -21.75 8.40
C LEU A 173 8.04 -22.99 9.26
N LEU A 174 7.04 -23.86 9.23
CA LEU A 174 7.11 -25.20 9.79
C LEU A 174 7.27 -26.17 8.62
N TYR A 175 8.37 -26.92 8.61
CA TYR A 175 8.60 -27.98 7.64
C TYR A 175 9.06 -29.25 8.35
N ASP A 176 8.33 -30.35 8.16
CA ASP A 176 8.60 -31.65 8.78
C ASP A 176 9.00 -31.53 10.27
N HIS A 177 8.08 -30.94 11.04
CA HIS A 177 8.19 -30.71 12.48
C HIS A 177 9.36 -29.80 12.93
N THR A 178 10.05 -29.15 12.00
CA THR A 178 11.16 -28.22 12.29
C THR A 178 10.71 -26.79 12.01
N TYR A 179 10.89 -25.90 12.99
CA TYR A 179 10.69 -24.47 12.79
C TYR A 179 11.95 -23.87 12.17
N LEU A 180 11.76 -23.15 11.07
CA LEU A 180 12.79 -22.33 10.44
C LEU A 180 12.34 -20.87 10.46
N ALA A 181 13.29 -19.97 10.70
CA ALA A 181 13.06 -18.54 10.66
C ALA A 181 14.13 -17.88 9.81
N PHE A 182 13.71 -16.95 8.97
CA PHE A 182 14.57 -16.21 8.06
C PHE A 182 14.31 -14.72 8.26
N LEU A 183 15.37 -13.92 8.25
CA LEU A 183 15.30 -12.47 8.34
C LEU A 183 15.90 -11.88 7.08
N ASP A 184 15.05 -11.30 6.23
CA ASP A 184 15.48 -10.57 5.05
C ASP A 184 15.57 -9.08 5.37
N SER A 185 16.71 -8.47 5.03
CA SER A 185 16.94 -7.05 5.28
C SER A 185 16.21 -6.13 4.30
N ASP A 186 15.83 -6.63 3.12
CA ASP A 186 15.21 -5.86 2.05
C ASP A 186 14.29 -6.74 1.21
N TYR A 187 13.00 -6.81 1.58
CA TYR A 187 12.03 -7.63 0.86
C TYR A 187 11.59 -7.03 -0.49
N SER A 188 12.05 -5.82 -0.83
CA SER A 188 11.61 -5.13 -2.05
C SER A 188 12.07 -5.81 -3.34
N ASN A 189 13.06 -6.71 -3.23
CA ASN A 189 13.64 -7.47 -4.32
C ASN A 189 13.18 -8.94 -4.35
N GLY A 190 12.19 -9.31 -3.54
CA GLY A 190 11.89 -10.70 -3.20
C GLY A 190 12.37 -11.01 -1.78
N ILE A 191 12.31 -12.28 -1.37
CA ILE A 191 12.91 -12.73 -0.10
C ILE A 191 13.98 -13.74 -0.45
N HIS A 192 15.22 -13.45 -0.08
CA HIS A 192 16.41 -14.23 -0.44
C HIS A 192 17.35 -14.34 0.76
N CYS A 193 17.13 -15.35 1.61
CA CYS A 193 18.00 -15.60 2.76
C CYS A 193 18.86 -16.84 2.49
N SER A 194 20.18 -16.66 2.52
CA SER A 194 21.15 -17.74 2.33
C SER A 194 21.36 -18.60 3.58
N ASN A 195 20.87 -18.14 4.73
CA ASN A 195 20.91 -18.86 6.00
C ASN A 195 19.66 -18.54 6.84
N ASP A 196 19.26 -19.46 7.71
CA ASP A 196 18.25 -19.22 8.74
C ASP A 196 18.86 -18.43 9.91
N VAL A 197 18.01 -17.82 10.73
CA VAL A 197 18.40 -16.97 11.87
C VAL A 197 19.25 -17.72 12.89
N LEU A 198 19.11 -19.06 12.99
CA LEU A 198 19.89 -19.90 13.90
C LEU A 198 21.20 -20.40 13.28
N MET A 199 21.54 -19.96 12.06
CA MET A 199 22.76 -20.35 11.34
C MET A 199 22.85 -21.86 11.08
N GLY A 200 21.71 -22.54 10.93
CA GLY A 200 21.62 -23.97 10.62
C GLY A 200 21.95 -24.34 9.17
N GLY A 201 22.14 -23.34 8.30
CA GLY A 201 22.49 -23.50 6.89
C GLY A 201 21.30 -23.68 5.96
N ALA A 202 20.06 -23.55 6.45
CA ALA A 202 18.88 -23.58 5.60
C ALA A 202 18.80 -22.27 4.78
N SER A 203 18.34 -22.33 3.54
CA SER A 203 18.14 -21.15 2.70
C SER A 203 16.74 -21.12 2.10
N ILE A 204 16.24 -19.91 1.87
CA ILE A 204 14.92 -19.68 1.28
C ILE A 204 15.00 -18.63 0.19
N ARG A 205 14.23 -18.85 -0.87
CA ARG A 205 13.92 -17.87 -1.91
C ARG A 205 12.41 -17.83 -2.13
N LEU A 206 11.80 -16.66 -1.96
CA LEU A 206 10.41 -16.40 -2.33
C LEU A 206 10.38 -15.30 -3.39
N GLU A 207 9.72 -15.60 -4.50
CA GLU A 207 9.42 -14.64 -5.55
C GLU A 207 7.92 -14.46 -5.64
N PHE A 208 7.46 -13.22 -5.71
CA PHE A 208 6.04 -12.90 -5.72
C PHE A 208 5.62 -12.46 -7.11
N PHE A 209 4.51 -13.01 -7.59
CA PHE A 209 3.91 -12.65 -8.87
C PHE A 209 2.88 -11.53 -8.68
N ASP A 210 2.16 -11.57 -7.56
CA ASP A 210 1.19 -10.58 -7.13
C ASP A 210 0.98 -10.69 -5.61
N THR A 211 0.10 -9.84 -5.06
CA THR A 211 -0.14 -9.69 -3.62
C THR A 211 -0.48 -10.98 -2.87
N VAL A 212 -0.97 -12.01 -3.57
CA VAL A 212 -1.45 -13.27 -3.00
C VAL A 212 -0.85 -14.52 -3.64
N HIS A 213 -0.04 -14.41 -4.68
CA HIS A 213 0.63 -15.54 -5.34
C HIS A 213 2.14 -15.36 -5.45
N GLY A 214 2.87 -16.46 -5.28
CA GLY A 214 4.32 -16.48 -5.44
C GLY A 214 4.86 -17.89 -5.70
N PHE A 215 6.18 -18.00 -5.64
CA PHE A 215 6.94 -19.22 -5.80
C PHE A 215 7.99 -19.32 -4.69
N LEU A 216 8.08 -20.49 -4.06
CA LEU A 216 9.01 -20.81 -2.99
C LEU A 216 10.09 -21.76 -3.50
N GLU A 217 11.33 -21.52 -3.06
CA GLU A 217 12.42 -22.49 -3.05
C GLU A 217 12.99 -22.56 -1.62
N LEU A 218 13.03 -23.76 -1.04
CA LEU A 218 13.53 -24.03 0.30
C LEU A 218 14.60 -25.12 0.22
N ASN A 219 15.80 -24.81 0.71
CA ASN A 219 16.89 -25.78 0.81
C ASN A 219 17.26 -25.96 2.28
N ILE A 220 17.29 -27.22 2.73
CA ILE A 220 17.69 -27.56 4.10
C ILE A 220 18.84 -28.56 4.00
N PRO A 221 19.99 -28.30 4.64
CA PRO A 221 21.12 -29.24 4.61
C PRO A 221 20.72 -30.65 5.02
N GLY A 222 21.11 -31.64 4.20
CA GLY A 222 20.81 -33.04 4.44
C GLY A 222 19.39 -33.48 4.11
N ARG A 223 18.58 -32.61 3.49
CA ARG A 223 17.21 -32.92 3.02
C ARG A 223 17.06 -32.66 1.53
N VAL A 224 15.97 -33.16 0.95
CA VAL A 224 15.59 -32.86 -0.44
C VAL A 224 15.08 -31.42 -0.49
N SER A 225 15.58 -30.65 -1.45
CA SER A 225 15.10 -29.30 -1.72
C SER A 225 13.63 -29.30 -2.14
N ILE A 226 12.89 -28.30 -1.68
CA ILE A 226 11.49 -28.11 -2.02
C ILE A 226 11.37 -26.86 -2.87
N SER A 227 10.58 -26.94 -3.93
CA SER A 227 10.11 -25.77 -4.63
C SER A 227 8.69 -25.94 -5.14
N GLY A 228 7.96 -24.84 -5.27
CA GLY A 228 6.58 -24.87 -5.71
C GLY A 228 5.87 -23.53 -5.55
N PRO A 229 4.67 -23.40 -6.15
CA PRO A 229 3.84 -22.22 -5.97
C PRO A 229 3.38 -22.10 -4.52
N VAL A 230 3.19 -20.85 -4.08
CA VAL A 230 2.60 -20.50 -2.79
C VAL A 230 1.49 -19.47 -2.98
N GLU A 231 0.47 -19.55 -2.13
CA GLU A 231 -0.68 -18.65 -2.14
C GLU A 231 -0.97 -18.14 -0.73
N MET A 232 -1.26 -16.86 -0.59
CA MET A 232 -1.73 -16.28 0.67
C MET A 232 -3.13 -16.78 0.99
N LYS A 233 -3.32 -17.34 2.19
CA LYS A 233 -4.63 -17.81 2.67
C LYS A 233 -5.23 -16.98 3.78
N TYR A 234 -4.39 -16.38 4.63
CA TYR A 234 -4.84 -15.62 5.79
C TYR A 234 -4.00 -14.35 5.93
N PRO A 235 -4.46 -13.19 5.41
CA PRO A 235 -3.74 -11.93 5.59
C PRO A 235 -3.68 -11.54 7.07
N ASP A 236 -2.55 -10.95 7.46
CA ASP A 236 -2.40 -10.33 8.78
C ASP A 236 -3.11 -8.96 8.80
N LYS A 237 -3.84 -8.66 9.88
CA LYS A 237 -4.71 -7.48 10.00
C LYS A 237 -4.16 -6.46 10.99
#